data_AF-A0A7W0ER09-F1
#
_entry.id   AF-A0A7W0ER09-F1
#
_cell.length_a   1.000
_cell.length_b   1.000
_cell.length_c   1.000
_cell.angle_alpha   90.00
_cell.angle_beta   90.00
_cell.angle_gamma   90.00
#
_symmetry.space_group_name_H-M   'P 1'
#
loop_
_entity.id
_entity.type
_entity.pdbx_description
1 polymer ?
#
loop_
_entity_poly.entity_id
_entity_poly.type
_entity_poly.pdbx_seq_one_letter_code
_entity_poly.pdbx_strand_id
1 'polypeptide(L)'
;MILPTKRISEGRSLIGIGSDVLSLLEDPKTVSRLWDEFQQMSKMKTASLHVTYDWFVLALDLLYMLNAVSFHMGLVKRIET
;
A
#
# COMPACT_ATOMS: atom_id res chain seq x y z
N MET A 1 -3.03 -10.08 7.96
CA MET A 1 -3.67 -11.37 7.60
C MET A 1 -3.99 -11.36 6.12
N ILE A 2 -3.63 -12.41 5.39
CA ILE A 2 -3.74 -12.49 3.92
C ILE A 2 -5.22 -12.69 3.48
N LEU A 3 -6.07 -13.23 4.35
CA LEU A 3 -7.52 -13.41 4.13
C LEU A 3 -8.34 -12.73 5.24
N PRO A 4 -9.55 -12.21 4.92
CA PRO A 4 -10.43 -11.59 5.90
C PRO A 4 -11.00 -12.65 6.85
N THR A 5 -10.59 -12.63 8.12
CA THR A 5 -11.23 -13.42 9.17
C THR A 5 -12.32 -12.61 9.86
N LYS A 6 -13.56 -13.10 9.75
CA LYS A 6 -14.81 -12.92 10.56
C LYS A 6 -15.19 -11.55 11.16
N ARG A 7 -14.33 -10.52 11.18
CA ARG A 7 -14.59 -9.15 11.68
C ARG A 7 -13.77 -8.06 10.97
N ILE A 8 -13.12 -8.34 9.85
CA ILE A 8 -12.36 -7.34 9.10
C ILE A 8 -13.05 -7.12 7.74
N SER A 9 -13.75 -5.99 7.58
CA SER A 9 -14.41 -5.56 6.34
C SER A 9 -13.44 -5.62 5.15
N GLU A 10 -13.90 -6.12 4.00
CA GLU A 10 -13.16 -6.28 2.74
C GLU A 10 -12.31 -5.07 2.30
N GLY A 11 -12.71 -3.83 2.64
CA GLY A 11 -11.93 -2.61 2.41
C GLY A 11 -10.66 -2.46 3.27
N ARG A 12 -10.33 -3.48 4.08
CA ARG A 12 -9.23 -3.48 5.08
C ARG A 12 -8.23 -4.62 4.87
N SER A 13 -8.28 -5.31 3.72
CA SER A 13 -7.30 -6.35 3.41
C SER A 13 -5.97 -5.74 3.00
N LEU A 14 -4.86 -6.46 3.22
CA LEU A 14 -3.54 -6.06 2.73
C LEU A 14 -3.52 -5.91 1.20
N ILE A 15 -4.37 -6.67 0.49
CA ILE A 15 -4.54 -6.57 -0.96
C ILE A 15 -5.21 -5.25 -1.35
N GLY A 16 -6.26 -4.83 -0.62
CA GLY A 16 -6.91 -3.53 -0.86
C GLY A 16 -5.96 -2.36 -0.65
N ILE A 17 -5.23 -2.35 0.46
CA ILE A 17 -4.20 -1.35 0.75
C ILE A 17 -3.08 -1.42 -0.30
N GLY A 18 -2.63 -2.62 -0.66
CA GLY A 18 -1.61 -2.82 -1.69
C GLY A 18 -2.04 -2.31 -3.06
N SER A 19 -3.30 -2.49 -3.44
CA SER A 19 -3.88 -1.94 -4.68
C SER A 19 -3.82 -0.41 -4.70
N ASP A 20 -4.20 0.21 -3.58
CA ASP A 20 -4.14 1.65 -3.39
C ASP A 20 -2.69 2.17 -3.47
N VAL A 21 -1.75 1.51 -2.79
CA VAL A 21 -0.32 1.85 -2.85
C VAL A 21 0.25 1.68 -4.27
N LEU A 22 -0.11 0.60 -4.95
CA LEU A 22 0.35 0.32 -6.32
C LEU A 22 -0.18 1.35 -7.33
N SER A 23 -1.40 1.86 -7.11
CA SER A 23 -1.98 2.92 -7.95
C SER A 23 -1.23 4.25 -7.82
N LEU A 24 -0.53 4.48 -6.71
CA LEU A 24 0.28 5.68 -6.49
C LEU A 24 1.71 5.54 -7.06
N LEU A 25 2.13 4.34 -7.47
CA LEU A 25 3.46 4.07 -8.01
C LEU A 25 3.52 4.22 -9.54
N GLU A 26 3.09 5.37 -10.05
CA GLU A 26 3.28 5.77 -11.45
C GLU A 26 4.74 6.13 -11.76
N ASP A 27 5.45 6.68 -10.77
CA ASP A 27 6.88 6.97 -10.79
C ASP A 27 7.61 6.39 -9.56
N PRO A 28 8.94 6.14 -9.63
CA PRO A 28 9.71 5.67 -8.48
C PRO A 28 9.71 6.70 -7.35
N LYS A 29 9.30 6.27 -6.14
CA LYS A 29 9.14 7.17 -4.98
C LYS A 29 9.85 6.62 -3.76
N THR A 30 10.29 7.52 -2.88
CA THR A 30 10.72 7.10 -1.54
C THR A 30 9.52 6.58 -0.74
N VAL A 31 9.78 5.70 0.23
CA VAL A 31 8.73 5.17 1.12
C VAL A 31 7.99 6.31 1.83
N SER A 32 8.71 7.35 2.27
CA SER A 32 8.11 8.52 2.94
C SER A 32 7.16 9.29 2.03
N ARG A 33 7.57 9.58 0.78
CA ARG A 33 6.71 10.28 -0.18
C ARG A 33 5.47 9.45 -0.52
N LEU A 34 5.66 8.16 -0.73
CA LEU A 34 4.56 7.24 -1.03
C LEU A 34 3.55 7.15 0.13
N TRP A 35 4.04 7.16 1.36
CA TRP A 35 3.20 7.21 2.56
C TRP A 35 2.40 8.52 2.64
N ASP A 36 3.03 9.66 2.40
CA ASP A 36 2.36 10.97 2.44
C ASP A 36 1.25 11.08 1.38
N GLU A 37 1.50 10.57 0.16
CA GLU A 37 0.51 10.53 -0.91
C GLU A 37 -0.63 9.54 -0.59
N PHE A 38 -0.29 8.38 -0.03
CA PHE A 38 -1.28 7.39 0.42
C PHE A 38 -2.21 7.94 1.50
N GLN A 39 -1.66 8.65 2.49
CA GLN A 39 -2.45 9.28 3.55
C GLN A 39 -3.39 10.36 2.99
N GLN A 40 -2.97 11.10 1.97
CA GLN A 40 -3.83 12.09 1.30
C GLN A 40 -4.98 11.41 0.55
N MET A 41 -4.69 10.36 -0.20
CA MET A 41 -5.71 9.58 -0.92
C MET A 41 -6.69 8.89 0.04
N SER A 42 -6.19 8.29 1.12
CA SER A 42 -7.00 7.59 2.12
C SER A 42 -8.02 8.54 2.78
N LYS A 43 -7.60 9.77 3.11
CA LYS A 43 -8.49 10.82 3.64
C LYS A 43 -9.63 11.18 2.68
N MET A 44 -9.40 11.13 1.37
CA MET A 44 -10.41 11.45 0.35
C MET A 44 -11.38 10.29 0.10
N LYS A 45 -10.91 9.03 0.12
CA LYS A 45 -11.72 7.88 -0.26
C LYS A 45 -12.78 7.51 0.79
N THR A 46 -12.49 7.58 2.09
CA THR A 46 -13.45 7.19 3.13
C THR A 46 -13.01 7.75 4.50
N ALA A 47 -13.82 8.65 5.08
CA ALA A 47 -13.55 9.37 6.32
C ALA A 47 -13.45 8.50 7.61
N SER A 48 -13.52 7.17 7.51
CA SER A 48 -13.77 6.30 8.66
C SER A 48 -12.68 5.28 8.97
N LEU A 49 -11.56 5.23 8.24
CA LEU A 49 -10.50 4.24 8.51
C LEU A 49 -9.09 4.84 8.37
N HIS A 50 -8.50 5.19 9.51
CA HIS A 50 -7.07 5.49 9.61
C HIS A 50 -6.25 4.21 9.40
N VAL A 51 -5.59 4.09 8.25
CA VAL A 51 -4.55 3.08 8.05
C VAL A 51 -3.31 3.52 8.83
N THR A 52 -2.73 2.65 9.65
CA THR A 52 -1.48 2.95 10.36
C THR A 52 -0.28 2.69 9.45
N TYR A 53 0.87 3.28 9.80
CA TYR A 53 2.10 3.08 9.05
C TYR A 53 2.49 1.60 8.96
N ASP A 54 2.28 0.82 10.02
CA ASP A 54 2.58 -0.63 10.03
C ASP A 54 1.81 -1.40 8.96
N TRP A 55 0.53 -1.07 8.74
CA TRP A 55 -0.29 -1.71 7.71
C TRP A 55 0.15 -1.33 6.30
N PHE A 56 0.63 -0.10 6.12
CA PHE A 56 1.22 0.33 4.86
C PHE A 56 2.53 -0.41 4.57
N VAL A 57 3.41 -0.56 5.57
CA VAL A 57 4.64 -1.35 5.43
C VAL A 57 4.30 -2.81 5.12
N LEU A 58 3.34 -3.43 5.82
CA LEU A 58 2.90 -4.80 5.51
C LEU A 58 2.33 -4.95 4.09
N ALA A 59 1.67 -3.91 3.57
CA ALA A 59 1.19 -3.91 2.19
C ALA A 59 2.36 -3.80 1.19
N LEU A 60 3.37 -2.97 1.48
CA LEU A 60 4.59 -2.91 0.69
C LEU A 60 5.35 -4.24 0.70
N ASP A 61 5.48 -4.87 1.87
CA ASP A 61 6.11 -6.19 2.01
C ASP A 61 5.36 -7.24 1.17
N LEU A 62 4.02 -7.24 1.22
CA LEU A 62 3.20 -8.10 0.38
C LEU A 62 3.46 -7.84 -1.11
N LEU A 63 3.42 -6.58 -1.56
CA LEU A 63 3.67 -6.24 -2.96
C LEU A 63 5.08 -6.66 -3.41
N TYR A 64 6.08 -6.51 -2.54
CA TYR A 64 7.45 -6.94 -2.80
C TYR A 64 7.54 -8.47 -2.91
N MET A 65 6.93 -9.20 -1.97
CA MET A 65 6.84 -10.66 -2.01
C MET A 65 6.14 -11.18 -3.28
N LEU A 66 5.17 -10.43 -3.80
CA LEU A 66 4.46 -10.74 -5.05
C LEU A 66 5.22 -10.30 -6.31
N ASN A 67 6.43 -9.73 -6.20
CA ASN A 67 7.16 -9.15 -7.33
C ASN A 67 6.36 -8.05 -8.08
N ALA A 68 5.45 -7.36 -7.39
CA ALA A 68 4.70 -6.23 -7.95
C ALA A 68 5.49 -4.91 -7.83
N VAL A 69 6.37 -4.81 -6.83
CA VAL A 69 7.24 -3.65 -6.60
C VAL A 69 8.68 -4.09 -6.34
N SER A 70 9.61 -3.23 -6.69
CA SER A 70 11.04 -3.35 -6.39
C SER A 70 11.47 -2.21 -5.47
N PHE A 71 12.48 -2.46 -4.65
CA PHE A 71 13.08 -1.45 -3.80
C PHE A 71 14.57 -1.36 -4.11
N HIS A 72 15.01 -0.21 -4.61
CA HIS A 72 16.40 0.02 -5.01
C HIS A 72 16.84 1.45 -4.69
N MET A 73 18.01 1.60 -4.06
CA MET A 73 18.57 2.90 -3.65
C MET A 73 17.56 3.81 -2.90
N GLY A 74 16.73 3.24 -2.02
CA GLY A 74 15.74 4.01 -1.26
C GLY A 74 14.45 4.36 -2.02
N LEU A 75 14.32 3.92 -3.28
CA LEU A 75 13.15 4.14 -4.11
C LEU A 75 12.35 2.84 -4.28
N VAL A 76 11.05 2.94 -4.09
CA VAL A 76 10.06 1.93 -4.44
C VAL A 76 9.61 2.21 -5.87
N LYS A 77 9.68 1.19 -6.73
CA LYS A 77 9.24 1.27 -8.14
C LYS A 77 8.33 0.08 -8.45
N ARG A 78 7.25 0.32 -9.20
CA ARG A 78 6.42 -0.75 -9.76
C ARG A 78 7.22 -1.58 -10.79
N ILE A 79 7.11 -2.90 -10.71
CA ILE A 79 7.68 -3.80 -11.71
C ILE A 79 6.67 -3.86 -12.87
N GLU A 80 7.07 -3.39 -14.04
CA GLU A 80 6.30 -3.57 -15.28
C GLU A 80 6.47 -5.02 -15.74
N THR A 81 5.35 -5.72 -15.93
CA THR A 81 5.28 -7.08 -16.47
C THR A 81 5.33 -7.04 -17.99
#